data_AF-A0A2E2MVF9-F1
#
_entry.id   AF-A0A2E2MVF9-F1
#
_cell.length_a   1.000
_cell.length_b   1.000
_cell.length_c   1.000
_cell.angle_alpha   90.00
_cell.angle_beta   90.00
_cell.angle_gamma   90.00
#
_symmetry.space_group_name_H-M   'P 1'
#
loop_
_entity.id
_entity.type
_entity.pdbx_description
1 polymer ?
#
loop_
_entity_poly.entity_id
_entity_poly.type
_entity_poly.pdbx_seq_one_letter_code
_entity_poly.pdbx_strand_id
1 'polypeptide(L)'
;MANKQGITPAYTDSGLSRLYRSHAVEQHAIQSEIRALVIIAGYASDFLTEELEILPEDFFTCIEEMKEVMESIDLKSLDFEKRSLTLQRTRRRLEAKATRQNRQKEV
;
A
#
# COMPACT_ATOMS: atom_id res chain seq x y z
N MET A 1 51.14 1.77 -8.94
CA MET A 1 50.36 2.25 -10.11
C MET A 1 48.90 1.93 -9.86
N ALA A 2 48.10 2.94 -9.51
CA ALA A 2 46.67 2.79 -9.26
C ALA A 2 45.92 3.13 -10.55
N ASN A 3 45.25 2.15 -11.16
CA ASN A 3 44.33 2.44 -12.25
C ASN A 3 43.05 1.60 -12.15
N LYS A 4 42.09 2.21 -11.44
CA LYS A 4 40.67 2.29 -11.79
C LYS A 4 40.02 0.96 -12.17
N GLN A 5 39.79 0.13 -11.15
CA GLN A 5 38.59 -0.71 -11.12
C GLN A 5 37.40 0.21 -11.36
N GLY A 6 36.73 0.00 -12.49
CA GLY A 6 35.50 0.68 -12.84
C GLY A 6 34.48 0.42 -11.75
N ILE A 7 34.41 1.35 -10.80
CA ILE A 7 33.28 1.50 -9.89
C ILE A 7 32.11 1.83 -10.83
N THR A 8 31.39 0.80 -11.27
CA THR A 8 29.99 0.97 -11.67
C THR A 8 29.37 1.81 -10.57
N PRO A 9 28.87 3.02 -10.87
CA PRO A 9 28.19 3.76 -9.84
C PRO A 9 27.00 2.89 -9.46
N ALA A 10 26.99 2.40 -8.22
CA ALA A 10 25.78 1.93 -7.55
C ALA A 10 24.88 3.16 -7.38
N TYR A 11 24.44 3.73 -8.50
CA TYR A 11 23.67 4.96 -8.55
C TYR A 11 22.28 4.58 -8.08
N THR A 12 22.07 4.75 -6.78
CA THR A 12 20.79 5.15 -6.18
C THR A 12 19.66 4.12 -6.21
N ASP A 13 19.92 2.92 -5.69
CA ASP A 13 18.84 1.98 -5.31
C ASP A 13 18.09 2.44 -4.05
N SER A 14 18.67 3.35 -3.25
CA SER A 14 18.08 3.80 -1.98
C SER A 14 16.72 4.50 -2.12
N GLY A 15 16.53 5.28 -3.18
CA GLY A 15 15.27 6.00 -3.44
C GLY A 15 14.15 5.07 -3.90
N LEU A 16 14.44 4.18 -4.85
CA LEU A 16 13.45 3.22 -5.36
C LEU A 16 13.11 2.17 -4.30
N SER A 17 14.11 1.66 -3.58
CA SER A 17 13.91 0.77 -2.43
C SER A 17 13.06 1.43 -1.34
N ARG A 18 13.26 2.73 -1.05
CA ARG A 18 12.40 3.48 -0.11
C ARG A 18 10.96 3.56 -0.59
N LEU A 19 10.74 3.81 -1.89
CA LEU A 19 9.39 3.83 -2.47
C LEU A 19 8.72 2.45 -2.39
N TYR A 20 9.44 1.36 -2.67
CA TYR A 20 8.90 0.00 -2.50
C TYR A 20 8.53 -0.31 -1.05
N ARG A 21 9.37 0.07 -0.08
CA ARG A 21 9.06 -0.10 1.34
C ARG A 21 7.82 0.70 1.75
N SER A 22 7.71 1.95 1.31
CA SER A 22 6.51 2.77 1.54
C SER A 22 5.26 2.11 0.99
N HIS A 23 5.33 1.61 -0.25
CA HIS A 23 4.22 0.92 -0.91
C HIS A 23 3.79 -0.34 -0.15
N ALA A 24 4.73 -1.13 0.36
CA ALA A 24 4.42 -2.32 1.16
C ALA A 24 3.73 -1.96 2.50
N VAL A 25 4.15 -0.87 3.15
CA VAL A 25 3.51 -0.38 4.38
C VAL A 25 2.07 0.05 4.13
N GLU A 26 1.81 0.77 3.03
CA GLU A 26 0.46 1.21 2.67
C GLU A 26 -0.45 0.03 2.32
N GLN A 27 0.07 -0.93 1.56
CA GLN A 27 -0.66 -2.17 1.27
C GLN A 27 -1.03 -2.89 2.56
N HIS A 28 -0.10 -2.97 3.51
CA HIS A 28 -0.39 -3.57 4.82
C HIS A 28 -1.44 -2.76 5.59
N ALA A 29 -1.39 -1.42 5.55
CA ALA A 29 -2.37 -0.58 6.23
C ALA A 29 -3.80 -0.84 5.71
N ILE A 30 -3.99 -0.95 4.39
CA ILE A 30 -5.30 -1.30 3.79
C ILE A 30 -5.74 -2.71 4.22
N GLN A 31 -4.82 -3.69 4.18
CA GLN A 31 -5.12 -5.05 4.64
C GLN A 31 -5.53 -5.08 6.12
N SER A 32 -4.93 -4.24 6.95
CA SER A 32 -5.28 -4.12 8.37
C SER A 32 -6.69 -3.58 8.55
N GLU A 33 -7.08 -2.56 7.79
CA GLU A 33 -8.43 -2.00 7.84
C GLU A 33 -9.49 -3.01 7.38
N ILE A 34 -9.23 -3.76 6.30
CA ILE A 34 -10.13 -4.83 5.86
C ILE A 34 -10.31 -5.89 6.95
N ARG A 35 -9.24 -6.25 7.66
CA ARG A 35 -9.35 -7.19 8.79
C ARG A 35 -10.18 -6.62 9.93
N ALA A 36 -10.00 -5.35 10.27
CA ALA A 36 -10.80 -4.67 11.27
C ALA A 36 -12.30 -4.68 10.89
N LEU A 37 -12.61 -4.35 9.63
CA LEU A 37 -13.98 -4.40 9.10
C LEU A 37 -14.61 -5.78 9.27
N VAL A 38 -13.88 -6.85 8.92
CA VAL A 38 -14.36 -8.23 9.06
C VAL A 38 -14.61 -8.60 10.53
N ILE A 39 -13.75 -8.14 11.45
CA ILE A 39 -13.92 -8.38 12.88
C ILE A 39 -15.18 -7.68 13.40
N ILE A 40 -15.37 -6.40 13.08
CA ILE A 40 -16.54 -5.62 13.51
C ILE A 40 -17.82 -6.22 12.91
N ALA A 41 -17.80 -6.61 11.63
CA ALA A 41 -18.93 -7.28 10.99
C ALA A 41 -19.26 -8.62 11.65
N GLY A 42 -18.24 -9.36 12.12
CA GLY A 42 -18.42 -10.57 12.92
C GLY A 42 -19.16 -10.27 14.21
N TYR A 43 -18.69 -9.30 14.99
CA TYR A 43 -19.39 -8.87 16.22
C TYR A 43 -20.81 -8.39 15.96
N ALA A 44 -21.04 -7.61 14.90
CA ALA A 44 -22.38 -7.18 14.51
C ALA A 44 -23.30 -8.37 14.21
N SER A 45 -22.76 -9.42 13.57
CA SER A 45 -23.51 -10.62 13.22
C SER A 45 -23.88 -11.45 14.45
N ASP A 46 -23.05 -11.46 15.50
CA ASP A 46 -23.33 -12.17 16.75
C ASP A 46 -24.59 -11.63 17.47
N PHE A 47 -24.99 -10.38 17.22
CA PHE A 47 -26.23 -9.80 17.73
C PHE A 47 -27.48 -10.25 16.96
N LEU A 48 -27.33 -10.87 15.79
CA LEU A 48 -28.44 -11.32 14.95
C LEU A 48 -28.85 -12.75 15.32
N THR A 49 -29.46 -12.93 16.48
CA THR A 49 -30.03 -14.23 16.89
C THR A 49 -31.47 -14.38 16.41
N GLU A 50 -31.93 -15.63 16.32
CA GLU A 50 -33.36 -15.89 16.13
C GLU A 50 -34.12 -15.31 17.35
N GLU A 51 -35.30 -14.72 17.13
CA GLU A 51 -36.20 -14.13 18.15
C GLU A 51 -35.89 -12.69 18.67
N LEU A 52 -35.03 -11.87 18.03
CA LEU A 52 -34.95 -10.44 18.40
C LEU A 52 -36.19 -9.65 17.93
N GLU A 53 -36.86 -8.98 18.88
CA GLU A 53 -37.87 -7.95 18.58
C GLU A 53 -37.23 -6.60 18.19
N ILE A 54 -36.10 -6.25 18.80
CA ILE A 54 -35.35 -5.00 18.57
C ILE A 54 -33.84 -5.26 18.58
N LEU A 55 -33.08 -4.53 17.77
CA LEU A 55 -31.62 -4.62 17.76
C LEU A 55 -31.01 -3.88 18.96
N PRO A 56 -29.94 -4.41 19.58
CA PRO A 56 -29.26 -3.76 20.69
C PRO A 56 -28.50 -2.50 20.22
N GLU A 57 -28.27 -1.56 21.13
CA GLU A 57 -27.51 -0.33 20.84
C GLU A 57 -26.10 -0.63 20.29
N ASP A 58 -25.43 -1.62 20.88
CA ASP A 58 -24.10 -2.08 20.47
C ASP A 58 -24.05 -2.53 19.00
N PHE A 59 -25.16 -3.07 18.44
CA PHE A 59 -25.23 -3.40 17.02
C PHE A 59 -25.10 -2.13 16.17
N PHE A 60 -25.80 -1.05 16.54
CA PHE A 60 -25.74 0.22 15.81
C PHE A 60 -24.36 0.87 15.95
N THR A 61 -23.71 0.73 17.11
CA THR A 61 -22.31 1.12 17.28
C THR A 61 -21.42 0.38 16.28
N CYS A 62 -21.56 -0.94 16.14
CA CYS A 62 -20.81 -1.69 15.14
C CYS A 62 -21.11 -1.21 13.69
N ILE A 63 -22.36 -0.85 13.37
CA ILE A 63 -22.70 -0.30 12.06
C ILE A 63 -21.96 1.03 11.80
N GLU A 64 -21.95 1.94 12.76
CA GLU A 64 -21.23 3.22 12.62
C GLU A 64 -19.72 3.00 12.51
N GLU A 65 -19.12 2.14 13.35
CA GLU A 65 -17.71 1.79 13.26
C GLU A 65 -17.36 1.17 11.89
N MET A 66 -18.20 0.29 11.35
CA MET A 66 -17.99 -0.26 10.01
C MET A 66 -18.00 0.83 8.92
N LYS A 67 -18.88 1.84 9.03
CA LYS A 67 -18.88 2.97 8.08
C LYS A 67 -17.58 3.75 8.15
N GLU A 68 -17.10 4.08 9.35
CA GLU A 68 -15.83 4.79 9.54
C GLU A 68 -14.64 4.00 8.97
N VAL A 69 -14.60 2.68 9.20
CA VAL A 69 -13.55 1.82 8.65
C VAL A 69 -13.63 1.75 7.12
N MET A 70 -14.84 1.67 6.55
CA MET A 70 -15.02 1.70 5.09
C MET A 70 -14.55 3.03 4.47
N GLU A 71 -14.81 4.17 5.12
CA GLU A 71 -14.29 5.48 4.70
C GLU A 71 -12.75 5.53 4.78
N SER A 72 -12.16 4.98 5.85
CA SER A 72 -10.70 4.85 5.99
C SER A 72 -10.10 4.01 4.87
N ILE A 73 -10.73 2.90 4.48
CA ILE A 73 -10.30 2.05 3.36
C ILE A 73 -10.34 2.84 2.05
N ASP A 74 -11.42 3.57 1.77
CA ASP A 74 -11.56 4.34 0.53
C ASP A 74 -10.43 5.38 0.40
N LEU A 75 -10.22 6.20 1.44
CA LEU A 75 -9.17 7.21 1.47
C LEU A 75 -7.77 6.60 1.28
N LYS A 76 -7.47 5.51 1.98
CA LYS A 76 -6.17 4.82 1.87
C LYS A 76 -5.97 4.18 0.50
N SER A 77 -7.04 3.70 -0.12
CA SER A 77 -7.00 3.11 -1.47
C SER A 77 -6.64 4.15 -2.53
N LEU A 78 -7.23 5.36 -2.45
CA LEU A 78 -6.89 6.48 -3.32
C LEU A 78 -5.42 6.91 -3.17
N ASP A 79 -4.95 7.03 -1.92
CA ASP A 79 -3.56 7.37 -1.64
C ASP A 79 -2.59 6.31 -2.17
N PHE A 80 -2.94 5.04 -2.00
CA PHE A 80 -2.15 3.92 -2.50
C PHE A 80 -2.06 3.92 -4.03
N GLU A 81 -3.16 4.16 -4.74
CA GLU A 81 -3.16 4.25 -6.21
C GLU A 81 -2.22 5.37 -6.69
N LYS A 82 -2.33 6.57 -6.12
CA LYS A 82 -1.48 7.72 -6.45
C LYS A 82 0.00 7.41 -6.25
N ARG A 83 0.35 6.72 -5.16
CA ARG A 83 1.74 6.34 -4.85
C ARG A 83 2.24 5.20 -5.72
N SER A 84 1.38 4.23 -6.06
CA SER A 84 1.69 3.15 -7.00
C SER A 84 2.01 3.68 -8.41
N LEU A 85 1.24 4.65 -8.90
CA LEU A 85 1.55 5.34 -10.16
C LEU A 85 2.91 6.05 -10.12
N THR A 86 3.24 6.68 -9.00
CA THR A 86 4.53 7.36 -8.80
C THR A 86 5.69 6.37 -8.81
N LEU A 87 5.54 5.24 -8.12
CA LEU A 87 6.51 4.14 -8.12
C LEU A 87 6.71 3.60 -9.53
N GLN A 88 5.64 3.31 -10.26
CA GLN A 88 5.69 2.78 -11.63
C GLN A 88 6.40 3.75 -12.59
N ARG A 89 6.07 5.05 -12.52
CA ARG A 89 6.73 6.09 -13.33
C ARG A 89 8.22 6.20 -13.00
N THR A 90 8.57 6.12 -11.72
CA THR A 90 9.97 6.19 -11.27
C THR A 90 10.77 5.00 -11.75
N ARG A 91 10.21 3.79 -11.63
CA ARG A 91 10.80 2.55 -12.15
C ARG A 91 11.09 2.64 -13.64
N ARG A 92 10.09 3.01 -14.46
CA ARG A 92 10.26 3.17 -15.92
C ARG A 92 11.35 4.18 -16.29
N ARG A 93 11.44 5.31 -15.57
CA ARG A 93 12.49 6.32 -15.78
C ARG A 93 13.88 5.78 -15.48
N LEU A 94 14.03 4.97 -14.44
CA LEU A 94 15.31 4.36 -14.07
C LEU A 94 15.73 3.29 -15.09
N GLU A 95 14.79 2.42 -15.51
CA GLU A 95 15.02 1.42 -16.57
C GLU A 95 15.47 2.10 -17.88
N ALA A 96 14.79 3.17 -18.31
CA ALA A 96 15.17 3.91 -19.52
C ALA A 96 16.57 4.56 -19.42
N LYS A 97 16.96 5.06 -18.23
CA LYS A 97 18.30 5.61 -17.99
C LYS A 97 19.38 4.53 -18.06
N ALA A 98 19.14 3.37 -17.44
CA ALA A 98 20.07 2.24 -17.47
C ALA A 98 20.32 1.74 -18.91
N THR A 99 19.25 1.59 -19.71
CA THR A 99 19.36 1.17 -21.12
C THR A 99 20.18 2.16 -21.96
N ARG A 100 20.02 3.47 -21.75
CA ARG A 100 20.82 4.50 -22.45
C ARG A 100 22.29 4.46 -22.05
N GLN A 101 22.59 4.28 -20.77
CA GLN A 101 23.97 4.18 -20.29
C GLN A 101 24.70 2.94 -20.83
N ASN A 102 24.01 1.81 -20.92
CA ASN A 102 24.60 0.58 -21.47
C ASN A 102 24.92 0.74 -22.97
N ARG A 103 24.02 1.34 -23.76
CA ARG A 103 24.29 1.65 -25.17
C ARG A 103 25.45 2.62 -25.40
N GLN A 104 25.72 3.54 -24.46
CA GLN A 104 26.85 4.47 -24.55
C GLN A 104 28.19 3.85 -24.16
N LYS A 105 28.20 2.67 -23.51
CA LYS A 105 29.42 1.94 -23.15
C LYS A 105 29.83 0.90 -24.22
N GLU A 106 28.92 0.55 -25.12
CA GLU A 106 29.14 -0.39 -26.22
C GLU A 106 29.63 0.30 -27.51
N VAL A 107 29.77 1.63 -27.51
CA VAL A 107 30.35 2.47 -28.57
C VAL A 107 31.70 3.01 -28.09
#